data_AF-A0A382IUC2-F1
#
_entry.id   AF-A0A382IUC2-F1
#
_cell.length_a   1.000
_cell.length_b   1.000
_cell.length_c   1.000
_cell.angle_alpha   90.00
_cell.angle_beta   90.00
_cell.angle_gamma   90.00
#
_symmetry.space_group_name_H-M   'P 1'
#
loop_
_entity.id
_entity.type
_entity.pdbx_description
1 polymer ?
#
loop_
_entity_poly.entity_id
_entity_poly.type
_entity_poly.pdbx_seq_one_letter_code
_entity_poly.pdbx_strand_id
1 'polypeptide(L)'
;MMERFYLKIIAGTCFFAAIFLAGNPVWAQSGGHASVGLGHGEEGYLHLEEMVKHLEFSLQMPDASEQLRTHGPMALRHAKEALKHYNEALKHGSESLGRRASMPMEEGSGGGLGDGYRDDGFSQRHDEGSR
;
A
#
# COMPACT_ATOMS: atom_id res chain seq x y z
N MET A 1 -35.15 13.40 45.45
CA MET A 1 -35.74 13.33 44.08
C MET A 1 -34.70 13.65 43.01
N MET A 2 -33.94 14.75 43.16
CA MET A 2 -32.85 15.16 42.25
C MET A 2 -31.74 14.11 42.07
N GLU A 3 -31.27 13.46 43.14
CA GLU A 3 -30.17 12.48 43.04
C GLU A 3 -30.48 11.28 42.15
N ARG A 4 -31.73 10.78 42.19
CA ARG A 4 -32.18 9.68 41.33
C ARG A 4 -32.30 10.09 39.86
N PHE A 5 -32.48 11.39 39.60
CA PHE A 5 -32.50 11.96 38.26
C PHE A 5 -31.07 12.12 37.71
N TYR A 6 -30.14 12.64 38.52
CA TYR A 6 -28.72 12.69 38.18
C TYR A 6 -28.12 11.31 37.95
N LEU A 7 -28.43 10.32 38.80
CA LEU A 7 -27.95 8.96 38.63
C LEU A 7 -28.41 8.33 37.31
N LYS A 8 -29.65 8.62 36.88
CA LYS A 8 -30.19 8.18 35.59
C LYS A 8 -29.50 8.85 34.41
N ILE A 9 -29.21 10.15 34.52
CA ILE A 9 -28.46 10.88 33.48
C ILE A 9 -27.05 10.30 33.36
N ILE A 10 -26.35 10.12 34.48
CA ILE A 10 -24.99 9.55 34.51
C ILE A 10 -24.98 8.12 33.95
N ALA A 11 -25.90 7.27 34.38
CA ALA A 11 -26.02 5.91 33.86
C ALA A 11 -26.31 5.90 32.35
N GLY A 12 -27.18 6.80 31.88
CA GLY A 12 -27.47 6.98 30.47
C GLY A 12 -26.25 7.43 29.66
N THR A 13 -25.55 8.47 30.10
CA THR A 13 -24.35 8.96 29.41
C THR A 13 -23.22 7.93 29.41
N CYS A 14 -23.01 7.21 30.51
CA CYS A 14 -22.05 6.10 30.57
C CYS A 14 -22.42 4.98 29.60
N PHE A 15 -23.71 4.65 29.46
CA PHE A 15 -24.17 3.63 28.52
C PHE A 15 -23.94 4.04 27.06
N PHE A 16 -24.24 5.29 26.69
CA PHE A 16 -23.95 5.81 25.35
C PHE A 16 -22.44 5.90 25.08
N ALA A 17 -21.64 6.33 26.06
CA ALA A 17 -20.18 6.36 25.93
C ALA A 17 -19.61 4.95 25.74
N ALA A 18 -20.12 3.95 26.47
CA ALA A 18 -19.70 2.56 26.33
C ALA A 18 -20.04 1.99 24.95
N ILE A 19 -21.21 2.29 24.40
CA ILE A 19 -21.55 1.90 23.01
C ILE A 19 -20.60 2.56 22.01
N PHE A 20 -20.28 3.84 22.20
CA PHE A 20 -19.39 4.58 21.30
C PHE A 20 -17.92 4.11 21.38
N LEU A 21 -17.46 3.68 22.56
CA LEU A 21 -16.13 3.15 22.81
C LEU A 21 -16.00 1.66 22.41
N ALA A 22 -17.07 0.87 22.53
CA ALA A 22 -17.10 -0.55 22.19
C ALA A 22 -17.53 -0.81 20.74
N GLY A 23 -18.08 0.19 20.04
CA GLY A 23 -18.33 0.12 18.61
C GLY A 23 -17.01 0.01 17.87
N ASN A 24 -16.76 -1.15 17.25
CA ASN A 24 -15.55 -1.41 16.46
C ASN A 24 -15.26 -0.23 15.53
N PRO A 25 -14.06 0.39 15.61
CA PRO A 25 -13.70 1.44 14.68
C PRO A 25 -13.52 0.79 13.30
N VAL A 26 -14.54 0.88 12.44
CA VAL A 26 -14.51 0.45 11.02
C VAL A 26 -13.28 0.99 10.29
N TRP A 27 -12.78 2.15 10.71
CA TRP A 27 -11.55 2.80 10.26
C TRP A 27 -10.29 1.93 10.41
N ALA A 28 -10.20 1.12 11.48
CA ALA A 28 -9.06 0.25 11.70
C ALA A 28 -9.05 -0.93 10.70
N GLN A 29 -10.23 -1.43 10.32
CA GLN A 29 -10.35 -2.52 9.36
C GLN A 29 -10.12 -2.05 7.91
N SER A 30 -10.61 -0.87 7.53
CA SER A 30 -10.37 -0.31 6.20
C SER A 30 -8.91 0.10 5.98
N GLY A 31 -8.25 0.64 7.03
CA GLY A 31 -6.82 0.99 6.98
C GLY A 31 -5.91 -0.21 6.77
N GLY A 32 -6.20 -1.36 7.39
CA GLY A 32 -5.40 -2.58 7.25
C GLY A 32 -5.44 -3.20 5.84
N HIS A 33 -6.60 -3.19 5.17
CA HIS A 33 -6.67 -3.66 3.77
C HIS A 33 -6.04 -2.67 2.80
N ALA A 34 -6.18 -1.38 3.06
CA ALA A 34 -5.58 -0.34 2.24
C ALA A 34 -4.03 -0.35 2.33
N SER A 35 -3.45 -0.67 3.48
CA SER A 35 -2.00 -0.82 3.62
C SER A 35 -1.44 -2.04 2.89
N VAL A 36 -2.11 -3.19 2.94
CA VAL A 36 -1.74 -4.38 2.15
C VAL A 36 -1.88 -4.10 0.65
N GLY A 37 -2.97 -3.44 0.25
CA GLY A 37 -3.18 -3.03 -1.14
C GLY A 37 -2.10 -2.08 -1.65
N LEU A 38 -1.64 -1.15 -0.81
CA LEU A 38 -0.52 -0.27 -1.14
C LEU A 38 0.79 -1.06 -1.34
N GLY A 39 1.07 -2.05 -0.48
CA GLY A 39 2.24 -2.93 -0.63
C GLY A 39 2.22 -3.73 -1.94
N HIS A 40 1.10 -4.34 -2.30
CA HIS A 40 0.96 -4.99 -3.62
C HIS A 40 1.08 -3.98 -4.78
N GLY A 41 0.70 -2.72 -4.56
CA GLY A 41 0.93 -1.65 -5.52
C GLY A 41 2.43 -1.37 -5.72
N GLU A 42 3.20 -1.29 -4.64
CA GLU A 42 4.66 -1.11 -4.71
C GLU A 42 5.33 -2.27 -5.47
N GLU A 43 4.92 -3.52 -5.22
CA GLU A 43 5.37 -4.70 -5.99
C GLU A 43 4.95 -4.63 -7.46
N GLY A 44 3.69 -4.24 -7.72
CA GLY A 44 3.18 -4.09 -9.09
C GLY A 44 3.90 -3.03 -9.90
N TYR A 45 4.39 -1.96 -9.26
CA TYR A 45 5.24 -0.95 -9.89
C TYR A 45 6.56 -1.57 -10.38
N LEU A 46 7.24 -2.35 -9.54
CA LEU A 46 8.50 -3.02 -9.89
C LEU A 46 8.30 -4.02 -11.04
N HIS A 47 7.20 -4.77 -11.04
CA HIS A 47 6.87 -5.66 -12.15
C HIS A 47 6.67 -4.90 -13.46
N LEU A 48 5.95 -3.78 -13.45
CA LEU A 48 5.76 -2.96 -14.63
C LEU A 48 7.09 -2.36 -15.12
N GLU A 49 7.97 -1.95 -14.21
CA GLU A 49 9.29 -1.43 -14.53
C GLU A 49 10.15 -2.49 -15.25
N GLU A 50 10.12 -3.73 -14.76
CA GLU A 50 10.82 -4.85 -15.39
C GLU A 50 10.23 -5.19 -16.77
N MET A 51 8.90 -5.15 -16.93
CA MET A 51 8.25 -5.31 -18.24
C MET A 51 8.68 -4.22 -19.24
N VAL A 52 8.85 -2.98 -18.78
CA VAL A 52 9.38 -1.87 -19.59
C VAL A 52 10.81 -2.15 -20.04
N LYS A 53 11.68 -2.63 -19.15
CA LYS A 53 13.06 -3.02 -19.48
C LYS A 53 13.09 -4.14 -20.51
N HIS A 54 12.25 -5.17 -20.34
CA HIS A 54 12.14 -6.26 -21.32
C HIS A 54 11.68 -5.78 -22.70
N LEU A 55 10.71 -4.85 -22.77
CA LEU A 55 10.25 -4.28 -24.03
C LEU A 55 11.35 -3.44 -24.69
N GLU A 56 12.06 -2.63 -23.93
CA GLU A 56 13.17 -1.80 -24.41
C GLU A 56 14.32 -2.67 -24.93
N PHE A 57 14.67 -3.75 -24.22
CA PHE A 57 15.64 -4.74 -24.68
C PHE A 57 15.18 -5.43 -25.97
N SER A 58 13.92 -5.89 -26.03
CA SER A 58 13.37 -6.58 -27.20
C SER A 58 13.38 -5.72 -28.46
N LEU A 59 13.25 -4.40 -28.31
CA LEU A 59 13.34 -3.44 -29.42
C LEU A 59 14.76 -3.25 -29.97
N GLN A 60 15.78 -3.56 -29.18
CA GLN A 60 17.19 -3.47 -29.58
C GLN A 60 17.68 -4.74 -30.28
N MET A 61 16.93 -5.84 -30.18
CA MET A 61 17.31 -7.11 -30.77
C MET A 61 17.29 -7.05 -32.31
N PRO A 62 18.31 -7.58 -32.99
CA PRO A 62 18.42 -7.51 -34.45
C PRO A 62 17.33 -8.31 -35.18
N ASP A 63 16.78 -9.32 -34.52
CA ASP A 63 15.70 -10.20 -35.00
C ASP A 63 14.30 -9.76 -34.50
N ALA A 64 14.18 -8.54 -33.96
CA ALA A 64 12.89 -7.97 -33.57
C ALA A 64 11.90 -7.98 -34.75
N SER A 65 10.70 -8.54 -34.51
CA SER A 65 9.65 -8.64 -35.53
C SER A 65 9.24 -7.26 -36.07
N GLU A 66 8.75 -7.22 -37.31
CA GLU A 66 8.26 -5.99 -37.94
C GLU A 66 7.13 -5.33 -37.14
N GLN A 67 6.24 -6.12 -36.55
CA GLN A 67 5.17 -5.62 -35.68
C GLN A 67 5.73 -4.96 -34.43
N LEU A 68 6.74 -5.58 -33.79
CA LEU A 68 7.39 -5.02 -32.62
C LEU A 68 8.13 -3.72 -32.97
N ARG A 69 8.81 -3.65 -34.12
CA ARG A 69 9.49 -2.42 -34.57
C ARG A 69 8.49 -1.30 -34.88
N THR A 70 7.33 -1.64 -35.42
CA THR A 70 6.29 -0.67 -35.79
C THR A 70 5.54 -0.12 -34.57
N HIS A 71 5.14 -0.99 -33.64
CA HIS A 71 4.27 -0.60 -32.51
C HIS A 71 5.01 -0.47 -31.18
N GLY A 72 6.13 -1.16 -31.01
CA GLY A 72 6.86 -1.23 -29.75
C GLY A 72 7.37 0.12 -29.24
N PRO A 73 7.86 1.06 -30.07
CA PRO A 73 8.24 2.39 -29.56
C PRO A 73 7.07 3.16 -28.93
N MET A 74 5.87 3.06 -29.51
CA MET A 74 4.66 3.67 -28.94
C MET A 74 4.24 2.94 -27.66
N ALA A 75 4.25 1.61 -27.66
CA ALA A 75 3.94 0.80 -26.48
C ALA A 75 4.91 1.11 -25.32
N LEU A 76 6.21 1.26 -25.61
CA LEU A 76 7.23 1.61 -24.63
C LEU A 76 6.98 3.01 -24.04
N ARG A 77 6.62 3.99 -24.88
CA ARG A 77 6.25 5.33 -24.41
C ARG A 77 5.06 5.29 -23.45
N HIS A 78 3.99 4.58 -23.81
CA HIS A 78 2.82 4.44 -22.96
C HIS A 78 3.10 3.69 -21.66
N ALA A 79 3.96 2.67 -21.70
CA ALA A 79 4.37 1.96 -20.50
C ALA A 79 5.20 2.86 -19.54
N LYS A 80 6.09 3.70 -20.08
CA LYS A 80 6.82 4.73 -19.29
C LYS A 80 5.87 5.80 -18.72
N GLU A 81 4.85 6.22 -19.47
CA GLU A 81 3.78 7.10 -18.95
C GLU A 81 2.95 6.43 -17.84
N ALA A 82 2.63 5.14 -18.02
CA ALA A 82 1.91 4.35 -17.02
C ALA A 82 2.70 4.26 -15.71
N LEU A 83 4.01 4.05 -15.75
CA LEU A 83 4.87 4.08 -14.56
C LEU A 83 4.79 5.41 -13.81
N LYS A 84 4.79 6.54 -14.52
CA LYS A 84 4.62 7.86 -13.89
C LYS A 84 3.29 7.97 -13.14
N HIS A 85 2.20 7.58 -13.78
CA HIS A 85 0.88 7.59 -13.14
C HIS A 85 0.76 6.59 -11.99
N TYR A 86 1.40 5.43 -12.11
CA TYR A 86 1.48 4.43 -11.05
C TYR A 86 2.18 5.02 -9.82
N ASN A 87 3.35 5.66 -10.01
CA ASN A 87 4.09 6.29 -8.91
C ASN A 87 3.26 7.38 -8.20
N GLU A 88 2.55 8.23 -8.95
CA GLU A 88 1.63 9.22 -8.35
C GLU A 88 0.48 8.56 -7.57
N ALA A 89 -0.06 7.44 -8.07
CA ALA A 89 -1.08 6.68 -7.36
C ALA A 89 -0.55 6.09 -6.04
N LEU A 90 0.68 5.56 -6.02
CA LEU A 90 1.33 5.07 -4.81
C LEU A 90 1.59 6.17 -3.79
N LYS A 91 2.02 7.34 -4.27
CA LYS A 91 2.21 8.53 -3.42
C LYS A 91 0.90 8.94 -2.76
N HIS A 92 -0.19 9.09 -3.53
CA HIS A 92 -1.50 9.41 -2.96
C HIS A 92 -2.03 8.32 -2.02
N GLY A 93 -1.80 7.04 -2.34
CA GLY A 93 -2.17 5.93 -1.46
C GLY A 93 -1.42 5.97 -0.13
N SER A 94 -0.12 6.28 -0.16
CA SER A 94 0.71 6.46 1.04
C SER A 94 0.23 7.62 1.90
N GLU A 95 -0.01 8.79 1.28
CA GLU A 95 -0.53 9.98 1.95
C GLU A 95 -1.90 9.72 2.60
N SER A 96 -2.78 8.99 1.92
CA SER A 96 -4.11 8.62 2.43
C SER A 96 -4.06 7.70 3.66
N LEU A 97 -2.99 6.91 3.79
CA LEU A 97 -2.74 6.06 4.94
C LEU A 97 -1.99 6.75 6.08
N GLY A 98 -1.65 8.04 5.92
CA GLY A 98 -0.78 8.75 6.86
C GLY A 98 0.63 8.19 6.92
N ARG A 99 1.03 7.34 5.95
CA ARG A 99 2.42 6.96 5.76
C ARG A 99 3.12 8.13 5.09
N ARG A 100 4.34 8.44 5.54
CA ARG A 100 5.22 9.28 4.73
C ARG A 100 5.34 8.54 3.39
N ALA A 101 5.06 9.21 2.26
CA ALA A 101 5.34 8.63 0.97
C ALA A 101 6.77 8.07 1.03
N SER A 102 6.90 6.74 0.97
CA SER A 102 8.21 6.10 0.83
C SER A 102 8.89 6.79 -0.34
N MET A 103 10.21 7.00 -0.24
CA MET A 103 10.97 7.83 -1.18
C MET A 103 10.49 7.65 -2.63
N PRO A 104 10.41 8.73 -3.44
CA PRO A 104 9.93 8.61 -4.81
C PRO A 104 10.63 7.43 -5.47
N MET A 105 9.85 6.54 -6.09
CA MET A 105 10.37 5.39 -6.82
C MET A 105 11.14 5.97 -8.01
N GLU A 106 12.40 6.31 -7.76
CA GLU A 106 13.26 7.03 -8.69
C GLU A 106 13.61 6.06 -9.82
N GLU A 107 13.51 6.55 -11.06
CA GLU A 107 13.74 5.78 -12.28
C GLU A 107 15.19 5.28 -12.29
N GLY A 108 15.39 4.07 -11.75
CA GLY A 108 16.69 3.55 -11.33
C GLY A 108 17.12 2.36 -12.16
N SER A 109 18.02 2.63 -13.10
CA SER A 109 18.85 1.65 -13.81
C SER A 109 19.37 0.57 -12.85
N GLY A 110 19.27 -0.69 -13.27
CA GLY A 110 19.44 -1.85 -12.40
C GLY A 110 20.79 -1.93 -11.67
N GLY A 111 20.75 -2.55 -10.48
CA GLY A 111 21.93 -3.11 -9.85
C GLY A 111 21.96 -2.97 -8.33
N GLY A 112 21.54 -4.02 -7.64
CA GLY A 112 22.23 -4.46 -6.43
C GLY A 112 21.59 -4.11 -5.08
N LEU A 113 21.50 -5.18 -4.27
CA LEU A 113 21.50 -5.22 -2.81
C LEU A 113 20.14 -4.97 -2.15
N GLY A 114 19.45 -6.09 -1.91
CA GLY A 114 18.54 -6.18 -0.79
C GLY A 114 19.31 -5.96 0.50
N ASP A 115 18.86 -5.02 1.31
CA ASP A 115 19.08 -5.00 2.74
C ASP A 115 18.02 -4.12 3.41
N GLY A 116 17.45 -4.61 4.51
CA GLY A 116 16.77 -3.76 5.48
C GLY A 116 15.23 -3.68 5.43
N TYR A 117 14.52 -4.80 5.40
CA TYR A 117 13.20 -4.83 6.06
C TYR A 117 13.43 -4.74 7.58
N ARG A 118 13.31 -3.53 8.14
CA ARG A 118 13.25 -3.31 9.58
C ARG A 118 11.85 -3.69 10.06
N ASP A 119 11.76 -4.89 10.62
CA ASP A 119 10.66 -5.37 11.45
C ASP A 119 10.71 -4.62 12.79
N ASP A 120 9.88 -3.61 12.95
CA ASP A 120 9.70 -2.91 14.22
C ASP A 120 8.63 -3.67 15.02
N GLY A 121 9.12 -4.55 15.87
CA GLY A 121 8.36 -5.58 16.56
C GLY A 121 7.25 -5.08 17.49
N PHE A 122 6.14 -5.82 17.48
CA PHE A 122 5.22 -5.94 18.60
C PHE A 122 5.25 -7.38 19.12
N SER A 123 6.02 -7.61 20.19
CA SER A 123 6.11 -8.89 20.88
C SER A 123 4.77 -9.25 21.53
N GLN A 124 3.99 -10.14 20.91
CA GLN A 124 2.87 -10.79 21.57
C GLN A 124 3.18 -12.27 21.80
N ARG A 125 3.52 -12.55 23.05
CA ARG A 125 3.85 -13.85 23.63
C ARG A 125 2.61 -14.75 23.55
N HIS A 126 2.66 -15.82 22.76
CA HIS A 126 1.68 -16.91 22.84
C HIS A 126 2.24 -18.01 23.76
N ASP A 127 1.47 -18.32 24.80
CA ASP A 127 1.72 -19.36 25.79
C ASP A 127 0.97 -20.62 25.32
N GLU A 128 1.68 -21.56 24.69
CA GLU A 128 1.13 -22.87 24.33
C GLU A 128 1.39 -23.86 25.47
N GLY A 129 0.42 -23.95 26.39
CA GLY A 129 0.33 -25.04 27.36
C GLY A 129 -0.21 -26.31 26.70
N SER A 130 0.66 -27.29 26.47
CA SER A 130 0.25 -28.67 26.15
C SER A 130 -0.19 -29.42 27.42
N ARG A 131 -1.43 -29.92 27.40
CA ARG A 131 -1.88 -31.11 28.14
C ARG A 131 -2.82 -31.91 27.25
#